data_AF-A0A1B1KIW6-F1
#
_entry.id   AF-A0A1B1KIW6-F1
#
_cell.length_a   1.000
_cell.length_b   1.000
_cell.length_c   1.000
_cell.angle_alpha   90.00
_cell.angle_beta   90.00
_cell.angle_gamma   90.00
#
_symmetry.space_group_name_H-M   'P 1'
#
loop_
_entity.id
_entity.type
_entity.pdbx_description
1 polymer ?
#
loop_
_entity_poly.entity_id
_entity_poly.type
_entity_poly.pdbx_seq_one_letter_code
_entity_poly.pdbx_strand_id
1 'polypeptide(L)'
;MFHLRWTEDILAELVYHIRKKHPHYSDAQVGGIRDRIIAVAPHGRIKGYVIDSGLAYTDDYDAHLHAAAEHGGVQYVVTDDKRFLDFAAANDELLTYEVYTADDFLMLVNQSSPTAVREVLLEQIDYHRRSGGAFNLPVSLEKAGAPQFAEVIREMMRSRAVADVLARPLTATTE
;
A
#
# COMPACT_ATOMS: atom_id res chain seq x y z
N MET A 1 -13.80 -7.76 1.74
CA MET A 1 -13.42 -6.34 1.70
C MET A 1 -12.40 -6.12 2.81
N PHE A 2 -11.24 -5.53 2.49
CA PHE A 2 -10.14 -5.38 3.45
C PHE A 2 -10.35 -4.16 4.35
N HIS A 3 -9.87 -4.24 5.60
CA HIS A 3 -9.86 -3.13 6.53
C HIS A 3 -8.42 -2.76 6.83
N LEU A 4 -8.04 -1.51 6.52
CA LEU A 4 -6.68 -1.02 6.77
C LEU A 4 -6.42 -0.93 8.28
N ARG A 5 -5.26 -1.46 8.70
CA ARG A 5 -4.80 -1.45 10.08
C ARG A 5 -3.36 -0.94 10.17
N TRP A 6 -3.00 -0.23 11.23
CA TRP A 6 -1.64 0.28 11.45
C TRP A 6 -1.32 0.52 12.92
N THR A 7 -0.04 0.58 13.26
CA THR A 7 0.46 1.12 14.54
C THR A 7 0.81 2.60 14.41
N GLU A 8 0.96 3.31 15.54
CA GLU A 8 1.49 4.68 15.49
C GLU A 8 2.89 4.73 14.88
N ASP A 9 3.71 3.70 15.15
CA ASP A 9 5.08 3.60 14.66
C ASP A 9 5.13 3.56 13.13
N ILE A 10 4.23 2.80 12.47
CA ILE A 10 4.12 2.77 11.01
C ILE A 10 3.82 4.16 10.42
N LEU A 11 2.88 4.91 11.02
CA LEU A 11 2.56 6.26 10.53
C LEU A 11 3.67 7.26 10.85
N ALA A 12 4.33 7.12 12.00
CA ALA A 12 5.47 7.95 12.38
C ALA A 12 6.64 7.73 11.41
N GLU A 13 6.94 6.47 11.09
CA GLU A 13 7.96 6.08 10.13
C GLU A 13 7.65 6.59 8.71
N LEU A 14 6.39 6.46 8.27
CA LEU A 14 5.93 7.02 7.00
C LEU A 14 6.21 8.54 6.93
N VAL A 15 5.77 9.29 7.94
CA VAL A 15 5.97 10.75 8.00
C VAL A 15 7.46 11.11 8.04
N TYR A 16 8.25 10.38 8.83
CA TYR A 16 9.70 10.56 8.91
C TYR A 16 10.36 10.38 7.55
N HIS A 17 10.06 9.30 6.82
CA HIS A 17 10.64 9.03 5.51
C HIS A 17 10.23 10.06 4.45
N ILE A 18 8.96 10.51 4.46
CA ILE A 18 8.50 11.59 3.58
C ILE A 18 9.30 12.87 3.85
N ARG A 19 9.44 13.27 5.12
CA ARG A 19 10.20 14.46 5.51
C ARG A 19 11.68 14.35 5.14
N LYS A 20 12.28 13.18 5.35
CA LYS A 20 13.68 12.90 4.99
C LYS A 20 13.93 13.03 3.49
N LYS A 21 13.01 12.51 2.67
CA LYS A 21 13.09 12.59 1.20
C LYS A 21 12.75 13.98 0.66
N HIS A 22 11.86 14.70 1.32
CA HIS A 22 11.39 16.03 0.91
C HIS A 22 11.46 17.05 2.05
N PRO A 23 12.67 17.52 2.43
CA PRO A 23 12.86 18.35 3.63
C PRO A 23 12.06 19.64 3.64
N HIS A 24 11.78 20.22 2.46
CA HIS A 24 11.12 21.52 2.31
C HIS A 24 9.61 21.44 2.04
N TYR A 25 9.01 20.24 2.08
CA TYR A 25 7.56 20.12 1.96
C TYR A 25 6.85 20.83 3.13
N SER A 26 5.75 21.50 2.82
CA SER A 26 4.88 22.11 3.82
C SER A 26 4.28 21.06 4.77
N ASP A 27 3.71 21.51 5.87
CA ASP A 27 2.97 20.65 6.79
C ASP A 27 1.85 19.87 6.06
N ALA A 28 1.02 20.56 5.28
CA ALA A 28 -0.05 19.93 4.50
C ALA A 28 0.45 18.86 3.50
N GLN A 29 1.67 19.01 2.96
CA GLN A 29 2.26 18.03 2.05
C GLN A 29 2.76 16.77 2.76
N VAL A 30 3.18 16.88 4.04
CA VAL A 30 3.65 15.75 4.83
C VAL A 30 2.54 15.19 5.72
N GLY A 31 2.00 16.02 6.62
CA GLY A 31 0.89 15.68 7.51
C GLY A 31 -0.40 15.31 6.76
N GLY A 32 -0.69 15.98 5.63
CA GLY A 32 -1.88 15.65 4.84
C GLY A 32 -1.89 14.23 4.25
N ILE A 33 -0.74 13.57 4.11
CA ILE A 33 -0.69 12.15 3.75
C ILE A 33 -1.23 11.29 4.91
N ARG A 34 -0.77 11.56 6.14
CA ARG A 34 -1.26 10.91 7.36
C ARG A 34 -2.76 11.13 7.53
N ASP A 35 -3.23 12.37 7.37
CA ASP A 35 -4.64 12.71 7.56
C ASP A 35 -5.55 11.97 6.58
N ARG A 36 -5.14 11.84 5.32
CA ARG A 36 -5.88 11.07 4.31
C ARG A 36 -5.97 9.58 4.66
N ILE A 37 -4.89 8.97 5.17
CA ILE A 37 -4.92 7.57 5.62
C ILE A 37 -5.91 7.39 6.78
N ILE A 38 -5.86 8.29 7.77
CA ILE A 38 -6.77 8.26 8.92
C ILE A 38 -8.23 8.44 8.47
N ALA A 39 -8.49 9.36 7.54
CA ALA A 39 -9.83 9.64 7.04
C ALA A 39 -10.45 8.42 6.31
N VAL A 40 -9.65 7.63 5.59
CA VAL A 40 -10.10 6.41 4.90
C VAL A 40 -10.44 5.29 5.89
N ALA A 41 -9.77 5.23 7.03
CA ALA A 41 -9.92 4.15 8.01
C ALA A 41 -9.90 4.69 9.45
N PRO A 42 -10.96 5.40 9.91
CA PRO A 42 -10.95 6.10 11.20
C PRO A 42 -10.72 5.18 12.41
N HIS A 43 -11.00 3.88 12.27
CA HIS A 43 -10.79 2.87 13.29
C HIS A 43 -9.59 1.96 13.02
N GLY A 44 -8.71 2.29 12.06
CA GLY A 44 -7.61 1.42 11.63
C GLY A 44 -6.45 1.33 12.62
N ARG A 45 -6.28 2.33 13.49
CA ARG A 45 -5.15 2.33 14.44
C ARG A 45 -5.29 1.22 15.50
N ILE A 46 -4.30 0.34 15.56
CA ILE A 46 -4.09 -0.64 16.62
C ILE A 46 -3.37 0.05 17.79
N LYS A 47 -3.82 -0.22 19.01
CA LYS A 47 -3.29 0.35 20.27
C LYS A 47 -3.26 -0.74 21.33
N GLY A 48 -2.37 -0.60 22.31
CA GLY A 48 -2.37 -1.47 23.49
C GLY A 48 -1.75 -2.86 23.29
N TYR A 49 -1.07 -3.09 22.18
CA TYR A 49 -0.24 -4.29 22.01
C TYR A 49 1.00 -4.21 22.92
N VAL A 50 1.50 -5.38 23.30
CA VAL A 50 2.70 -5.54 24.13
C VAL A 50 3.68 -6.39 23.33
N ILE A 51 4.93 -5.92 23.26
CA ILE A 51 6.01 -6.65 22.59
C ILE A 51 6.48 -7.79 23.50
N ASP A 52 6.57 -9.00 22.95
CA ASP A 52 7.15 -10.14 23.65
C ASP A 52 8.68 -10.12 23.51
N SER A 53 9.36 -9.64 24.55
CA SER A 53 10.83 -9.62 24.58
C SER A 53 11.48 -11.01 24.64
N GLY A 54 10.70 -12.07 24.81
CA GLY A 54 11.18 -13.46 24.80
C GLY A 54 11.28 -14.06 23.39
N LEU A 55 10.65 -13.44 22.39
CA LEU A 55 10.70 -13.91 21.01
C LEU A 55 11.96 -13.42 20.31
N ALA A 56 12.58 -14.29 19.52
CA ALA A 56 13.75 -13.94 18.71
C ALA A 56 13.30 -13.30 17.39
N TYR A 57 13.33 -11.97 17.33
CA TYR A 57 13.06 -11.22 16.10
C TYR A 57 14.31 -11.15 15.22
N THR A 58 14.12 -11.22 13.89
CA THR A 58 15.22 -10.99 12.92
C THR A 58 15.67 -9.52 12.90
N ASP A 59 14.74 -8.61 13.17
CA ASP A 59 14.98 -7.20 13.48
C ASP A 59 14.12 -6.79 14.69
N ASP A 60 14.75 -6.27 15.75
CA ASP A 60 14.05 -5.80 16.95
C ASP A 60 13.08 -4.65 16.63
N TYR A 61 13.34 -3.87 15.58
CA TYR A 61 12.40 -2.84 15.14
C TYR A 61 11.11 -3.41 14.56
N ASP A 62 11.10 -4.65 14.07
CA ASP A 62 9.89 -5.28 13.55
C ASP A 62 9.01 -5.92 14.63
N ALA A 63 9.50 -5.98 15.88
CA ALA A 63 8.77 -6.59 16.99
C ALA A 63 7.39 -5.95 17.22
N HIS A 64 7.28 -4.63 16.98
CA HIS A 64 6.00 -3.93 17.08
C HIS A 64 5.00 -4.37 15.99
N LEU A 65 5.47 -4.77 14.81
CA LEU A 65 4.62 -5.18 13.69
C LEU A 65 3.97 -6.52 14.01
N HIS A 66 4.75 -7.50 14.45
CA HIS A 66 4.24 -8.79 14.91
C HIS A 66 3.27 -8.63 16.09
N ALA A 67 3.69 -7.94 17.16
CA ALA A 67 2.86 -7.76 18.35
C ALA A 67 1.52 -7.07 18.04
N ALA A 68 1.53 -6.07 17.15
CA ALA A 68 0.32 -5.41 16.72
C ALA A 68 -0.57 -6.29 15.84
N ALA A 69 0.01 -7.11 14.97
CA ALA A 69 -0.75 -8.03 14.13
C ALA A 69 -1.52 -9.05 14.97
N GLU A 70 -0.84 -9.72 15.91
CA GLU A 70 -1.44 -10.66 16.87
C GLU A 70 -2.52 -9.99 17.72
N HIS A 71 -2.18 -8.89 18.39
CA HIS A 71 -3.12 -8.16 19.25
C HIS A 71 -4.33 -7.60 18.50
N GLY A 72 -4.09 -7.12 17.28
CA GLY A 72 -5.08 -6.46 16.45
C GLY A 72 -5.99 -7.41 15.69
N GLY A 73 -5.76 -8.72 15.77
CA GLY A 73 -6.44 -9.73 14.96
C GLY A 73 -6.29 -9.46 13.45
N VAL A 74 -5.11 -9.00 13.04
CA VAL A 74 -4.81 -8.74 11.63
C VAL A 74 -4.77 -10.08 10.90
N GLN A 75 -5.34 -10.14 9.70
CA GLN A 75 -5.33 -11.35 8.87
C GLN A 75 -4.13 -11.36 7.91
N TYR A 76 -3.72 -10.18 7.47
CA TYR A 76 -2.68 -9.99 6.47
C TYR A 76 -1.73 -8.88 6.90
N VAL A 77 -0.46 -9.21 7.07
CA VAL A 77 0.62 -8.21 7.14
C VAL A 77 1.20 -8.05 5.73
N VAL A 78 1.21 -6.81 5.24
CA VAL A 78 1.75 -6.50 3.90
C VAL A 78 3.07 -5.77 4.07
N THR A 79 4.18 -6.38 3.62
CA THR A 79 5.52 -5.82 3.74
C THR A 79 6.48 -6.36 2.68
N ASP A 80 7.40 -5.52 2.24
CA ASP A 80 8.53 -5.92 1.39
C ASP A 80 9.86 -5.98 2.18
N ASP A 81 9.83 -5.86 3.52
CA ASP A 81 11.02 -6.07 4.37
C ASP A 81 11.38 -7.56 4.40
N LYS A 82 12.52 -7.89 3.79
CA LYS A 82 13.06 -9.25 3.74
C LYS A 82 13.29 -9.85 5.13
N ARG A 83 13.72 -9.06 6.12
CA ARG A 83 13.98 -9.54 7.48
C ARG A 83 12.69 -9.95 8.17
N PHE A 84 11.60 -9.22 7.94
CA PHE A 84 10.29 -9.62 8.44
C PHE A 84 9.75 -10.85 7.71
N LEU A 85 9.94 -10.93 6.38
CA LEU A 85 9.58 -12.11 5.61
C LEU A 85 10.34 -13.35 6.10
N ASP A 86 11.64 -13.23 6.37
CA ASP A 86 12.48 -14.30 6.93
C ASP A 86 12.00 -14.69 8.34
N PHE A 87 11.67 -13.70 9.18
CA PHE A 87 11.08 -13.94 10.50
C PHE A 87 9.77 -14.72 10.39
N ALA A 88 8.88 -14.31 9.49
CA ALA A 88 7.58 -14.94 9.32
C ALA A 88 7.71 -16.39 8.81
N ALA A 89 8.57 -16.63 7.82
CA ALA A 89 8.85 -17.96 7.31
C ALA A 89 9.45 -18.89 8.38
N ALA A 90 10.31 -18.37 9.26
CA ALA A 90 10.90 -19.13 10.35
C ALA A 90 9.92 -19.44 11.50
N ASN A 91 8.81 -18.69 11.60
CA ASN A 91 7.86 -18.76 12.70
C ASN A 91 6.41 -19.02 12.22
N ASP A 92 6.23 -19.57 11.01
CA ASP A 92 4.91 -19.72 10.37
C ASP A 92 3.89 -20.44 11.27
N GLU A 93 4.32 -21.47 11.99
CA GLU A 93 3.47 -22.23 12.93
C GLU A 93 2.98 -21.41 14.14
N LEU A 94 3.63 -20.27 14.43
CA LEU A 94 3.31 -19.38 15.55
C LEU A 94 2.42 -18.21 15.15
N LEU A 95 2.35 -17.87 13.86
CA LEU A 95 1.64 -16.68 13.40
C LEU A 95 0.14 -16.94 13.27
N THR A 96 -0.67 -16.00 13.76
CA THR A 96 -2.14 -16.03 13.53
C THR A 96 -2.58 -15.30 12.27
N TYR A 97 -1.61 -14.84 11.47
CA TYR A 97 -1.79 -14.02 10.28
C TYR A 97 -0.87 -14.47 9.15
N GLU A 98 -1.26 -14.16 7.92
CA GLU A 98 -0.44 -14.41 6.73
C GLU A 98 0.40 -13.16 6.39
N VAL A 99 1.57 -13.36 5.79
CA VAL A 99 2.45 -12.28 5.32
C VAL A 99 2.51 -12.26 3.80
N TYR A 100 2.27 -11.10 3.22
CA TYR A 100 2.27 -10.87 1.77
C TYR A 100 3.27 -9.77 1.41
N THR A 101 3.92 -9.91 0.25
CA THR A 101 4.57 -8.77 -0.40
C THR A 101 3.51 -7.79 -0.92
N ALA A 102 3.91 -6.57 -1.26
CA ALA A 102 2.99 -5.62 -1.89
C ALA A 102 2.44 -6.16 -3.22
N ASP A 103 3.29 -6.85 -4.00
CA ASP A 103 2.91 -7.46 -5.28
C ASP A 103 1.86 -8.56 -5.07
N ASP A 104 2.14 -9.51 -4.17
CA ASP A 104 1.23 -10.63 -3.88
C ASP A 104 -0.11 -10.15 -3.32
N PHE A 105 -0.09 -9.15 -2.43
CA PHE A 105 -1.32 -8.59 -1.88
C PHE A 105 -2.16 -7.90 -2.97
N LEU A 106 -1.54 -7.15 -3.88
CA LEU A 106 -2.25 -6.53 -4.99
C LEU A 106 -2.83 -7.56 -5.97
N MET A 107 -2.14 -8.69 -6.16
CA MET A 107 -2.68 -9.84 -6.89
C MET A 107 -3.91 -10.43 -6.20
N LEU A 108 -3.88 -10.59 -4.87
CA LEU A 108 -5.04 -11.02 -4.08
C LEU A 108 -6.21 -10.04 -4.20
N VAL A 109 -5.95 -8.74 -4.15
CA VAL A 109 -6.97 -7.69 -4.35
C VAL A 109 -7.61 -7.82 -5.73
N ASN A 110 -6.81 -8.02 -6.79
CA ASN A 110 -7.34 -8.22 -8.14
C ASN A 110 -8.17 -9.50 -8.28
N GLN A 111 -7.75 -10.59 -7.64
CA GLN A 111 -8.52 -11.83 -7.63
C GLN A 111 -9.86 -11.65 -6.91
N SER A 112 -9.86 -10.91 -5.80
CA SER A 112 -11.06 -10.66 -4.99
C SER A 112 -12.03 -9.65 -5.63
N SER A 113 -11.50 -8.60 -6.27
CA SER A 113 -12.30 -7.52 -6.86
C SER A 113 -11.61 -6.92 -8.09
N PRO A 114 -11.63 -7.62 -9.25
CA PRO A 114 -11.01 -7.12 -10.48
C PRO A 114 -11.70 -5.86 -10.99
N THR A 115 -12.99 -5.69 -10.69
CA THR A 115 -13.75 -4.48 -11.03
C THR A 115 -13.20 -3.24 -10.32
N ALA A 116 -12.92 -3.32 -9.01
CA ALA A 116 -12.37 -2.20 -8.26
C ALA A 116 -10.96 -1.83 -8.77
N VAL A 117 -10.13 -2.82 -9.09
CA VAL A 117 -8.81 -2.58 -9.70
C VAL A 117 -8.95 -1.86 -11.04
N ARG A 118 -9.89 -2.27 -11.89
CA ARG A 118 -10.17 -1.59 -13.16
C ARG A 118 -10.64 -0.15 -12.94
N GLU A 119 -11.53 0.11 -11.99
CA GLU A 119 -12.02 1.46 -11.68
C GLU A 119 -10.87 2.38 -11.27
N VAL A 120 -10.04 1.93 -10.33
CA VAL A 120 -8.84 2.66 -9.90
C VAL A 120 -7.86 2.89 -11.06
N LEU A 121 -7.67 1.91 -11.95
CA LEU A 121 -6.84 2.09 -13.14
C LEU A 121 -7.35 3.24 -14.02
N LEU A 122 -8.67 3.33 -14.26
CA LEU A 122 -9.25 4.41 -15.06
C LEU A 122 -9.07 5.77 -14.38
N GLU A 123 -9.25 5.84 -13.05
CA GLU A 123 -9.00 7.05 -12.26
C GLU A 123 -7.54 7.51 -12.32
N GLN A 124 -6.60 6.56 -12.22
CA GLN A 124 -5.16 6.84 -12.35
C GLN A 124 -4.82 7.39 -13.73
N ILE A 125 -5.38 6.80 -14.79
CA ILE A 125 -5.22 7.31 -16.16
C ILE A 125 -5.73 8.75 -16.26
N ASP A 126 -6.95 9.02 -15.79
CA ASP A 126 -7.53 10.36 -15.86
C ASP A 126 -6.72 11.40 -15.06
N TYR A 127 -6.29 11.05 -13.85
CA TYR A 127 -5.42 11.89 -13.03
C TYR A 127 -4.12 12.23 -13.76
N HIS A 128 -3.43 11.23 -14.28
CA HIS A 128 -2.14 11.44 -14.93
C HIS A 128 -2.26 12.19 -16.26
N ARG A 129 -3.32 11.98 -17.04
CA ARG A 129 -3.57 12.77 -18.25
C ARG A 129 -3.78 14.26 -17.93
N ARG A 130 -4.45 14.58 -16.83
CA ARG A 130 -4.63 15.97 -16.37
C ARG A 130 -3.33 16.60 -15.86
N SER A 131 -2.45 15.79 -15.26
CA SER A 131 -1.15 16.26 -14.75
C SER A 131 -0.12 16.60 -15.85
N GLY A 132 -0.37 16.23 -17.11
CA GLY A 132 0.48 16.55 -18.26
C GLY A 132 1.81 15.79 -18.34
N GLY A 133 2.09 14.88 -17.39
CA GLY A 133 3.31 14.08 -17.35
C GLY A 133 3.23 12.80 -18.19
N ALA A 134 4.39 12.32 -18.66
CA ALA A 134 4.48 10.96 -19.21
C ALA A 134 4.20 9.95 -18.10
N PHE A 135 3.20 9.09 -18.32
CA PHE A 135 2.76 8.10 -17.34
C PHE A 135 2.81 6.70 -17.93
N ASN A 136 3.50 5.79 -17.25
CA ASN A 136 3.52 4.38 -17.55
C ASN A 136 3.35 3.62 -16.23
N LEU A 137 2.10 3.27 -15.92
CA LEU A 137 1.76 2.60 -14.66
C LEU A 137 2.46 1.25 -14.51
N PRO A 138 2.45 0.33 -15.51
CA PRO A 138 3.18 -0.93 -15.40
C PRO A 138 4.66 -0.75 -15.04
N VAL A 139 5.38 0.15 -15.74
CA VAL A 139 6.80 0.41 -15.45
C VAL A 139 7.00 1.00 -14.05
N SER A 140 6.06 1.81 -13.57
CA SER A 140 6.13 2.39 -12.23
C SER A 140 5.92 1.33 -11.14
N LEU A 141 5.00 0.38 -11.37
CA LEU A 141 4.76 -0.76 -10.49
C LEU A 141 5.96 -1.72 -10.46
N GLU A 142 6.55 -2.05 -11.62
CA GLU A 142 7.78 -2.84 -11.69
C GLU A 142 8.92 -2.22 -10.87
N LYS A 143 9.14 -0.90 -11.02
CA LYS A 143 10.15 -0.17 -10.25
C LYS A 143 9.83 -0.11 -8.75
N ALA A 144 8.56 -0.20 -8.38
CA ALA A 144 8.12 -0.26 -7.00
C ALA A 144 8.19 -1.68 -6.41
N GLY A 145 8.63 -2.68 -7.17
CA GLY A 145 8.73 -4.06 -6.71
C GLY A 145 7.46 -4.89 -6.90
N ALA A 146 6.53 -4.45 -7.75
CA ALA A 146 5.27 -5.14 -8.04
C ALA A 146 5.16 -5.64 -9.51
N PRO A 147 6.08 -6.51 -9.99
CA PRO A 147 6.10 -6.95 -11.38
C PRO A 147 4.90 -7.81 -11.79
N GLN A 148 4.36 -8.68 -10.92
CA GLN A 148 3.22 -9.53 -11.28
C GLN A 148 1.95 -8.70 -11.45
N PHE A 149 1.70 -7.78 -10.53
CA PHE A 149 0.59 -6.85 -10.65
C PHE A 149 0.77 -5.88 -11.81
N ALA A 150 2.02 -5.50 -12.15
CA ALA A 150 2.29 -4.72 -13.36
C ALA A 150 1.83 -5.43 -14.65
N GLU A 151 2.01 -6.76 -14.75
CA GLU A 151 1.48 -7.53 -15.89
C GLU A 151 -0.05 -7.50 -15.94
N VAL A 152 -0.72 -7.67 -14.80
CA VAL A 152 -2.19 -7.55 -14.72
C VAL A 152 -2.65 -6.19 -15.25
N ILE A 153 -2.02 -5.11 -14.80
CA ILE A 153 -2.34 -3.75 -15.28
C ILE A 153 -2.06 -3.61 -16.77
N ARG A 154 -0.94 -4.15 -17.27
CA ARG A 154 -0.60 -4.13 -18.70
C ARG A 154 -1.66 -4.83 -19.55
N GLU A 155 -2.23 -5.93 -19.08
CA GLU A 155 -3.34 -6.61 -19.74
C GLU A 155 -4.62 -5.76 -19.69
N MET A 156 -4.98 -5.20 -18.53
CA MET A 156 -6.15 -4.33 -18.39
C MET A 156 -6.09 -3.08 -19.28
N MET A 157 -4.89 -2.53 -19.48
CA MET A 157 -4.65 -1.38 -20.36
C MET A 157 -5.00 -1.65 -21.83
N ARG A 158 -5.09 -2.92 -22.27
CA ARG A 158 -5.51 -3.29 -23.63
C ARG A 158 -7.03 -3.28 -23.82
N SER A 159 -7.79 -3.03 -22.76
CA SER A 159 -9.26 -3.03 -22.81
C SER A 159 -9.83 -1.81 -23.54
N ARG A 160 -11.01 -1.99 -24.15
CA ARG A 160 -11.73 -0.88 -24.81
C ARG A 160 -12.06 0.26 -23.86
N ALA A 161 -12.39 -0.03 -22.60
CA ALA A 161 -12.68 0.99 -21.59
C ALA A 161 -11.49 1.95 -21.39
N VAL A 162 -10.27 1.42 -21.37
CA VAL A 162 -9.04 2.23 -21.29
C VAL A 162 -8.84 3.05 -22.56
N ALA A 163 -9.07 2.46 -23.74
CA ALA A 163 -9.00 3.20 -25.01
C ALA A 163 -10.01 4.36 -25.05
N ASP A 164 -11.24 4.15 -24.58
CA ASP A 164 -12.29 5.17 -24.53
C ASP A 164 -11.89 6.32 -23.60
N VAL A 165 -11.33 6.04 -22.42
CA VAL A 165 -10.83 7.09 -21.50
C VAL A 165 -9.68 7.87 -22.13
N LEU A 166 -8.70 7.21 -22.74
CA LEU A 166 -7.58 7.86 -23.41
C LEU A 166 -8.03 8.76 -24.58
N ALA A 167 -9.11 8.39 -25.26
CA ALA A 167 -9.67 9.15 -26.38
C ALA A 167 -10.55 10.35 -25.96
N ARG A 168 -11.02 10.40 -24.70
CA ARG A 168 -11.86 11.52 -24.22
C ARG A 168 -11.08 12.84 -24.26
N PRO A 169 -11.66 13.96 -24.72
CA PRO A 169 -11.03 15.26 -24.60
C PRO A 169 -10.72 15.59 -23.13
N LEU A 170 -9.56 16.20 -22.88
CA LEU A 170 -9.31 16.83 -21.58
C LEU A 170 -10.24 18.03 -21.47
N THR A 171 -11.36 17.89 -20.76
CA THR A 171 -12.21 19.04 -20.46
C THR A 171 -11.49 19.93 -19.45
N ALA A 172 -11.30 21.19 -19.80
CA ALA A 172 -10.87 22.21 -18.86
C ALA A 172 -11.85 22.21 -17.68
N THR A 173 -11.36 21.97 -16.47
CA THR A 173 -12.20 22.11 -15.27
C THR A 173 -12.08 23.56 -14.83
N THR A 174 -13.21 24.26 -14.84
CA THR A 174 -13.41 25.52 -14.13
C THR A 174 -13.04 25.31 -12.66
N GLU A 175 -12.25 26.24 -12.12
CA GLU A 175 -11.84 26.30 -10.70
C GLU A 175 -13.03 26.27 -9.72
#